data_AF-A0A3S5AD37-F1
#
_entry.id   AF-A0A3S5AD37-F1
#
_cell.length_a   1.000
_cell.length_b   1.000
_cell.length_c   1.000
_cell.angle_alpha   90.00
_cell.angle_beta   90.00
_cell.angle_gamma   90.00
#
_symmetry.space_group_name_H-M   'P 1'
#
loop_
_entity.id
_entity.type
_entity.pdbx_description
1 polymer ?
#
loop_
_entity_poly.entity_id
_entity_poly.type
_entity_poly.pdbx_seq_one_letter_code
_entity_poly.pdbx_strand_id
1 'polypeptide(L)'
;MNCKEARILCNTTIGMVKLVKMIDLPGTREMIESTGAELESIDGVTSVHSLFYRMSSRYYQIIGNHAEYYREALRFLGCTDASELDDAEKLQWAITTTLAALLGEGVYNFGELVSRDALIKCLYLLNCLN
;
A
#
# COMPACT_ATOMS: atom_id res chain seq x y z
N MET A 1 18.32 5.75 -12.01
CA MET A 1 17.18 4.84 -12.26
C MET A 1 17.68 3.70 -13.14
N ASN A 2 17.70 2.50 -12.59
CA ASN A 2 18.17 1.28 -13.24
C ASN A 2 17.11 0.78 -14.25
N CYS A 3 17.50 0.04 -15.29
CA CYS A 3 16.56 -0.48 -16.29
C CYS A 3 15.46 -1.38 -15.66
N LYS A 4 15.81 -2.11 -14.59
CA LYS A 4 14.86 -2.93 -13.83
C LYS A 4 13.83 -2.09 -13.08
N GLU A 5 14.27 -1.04 -12.39
CA GLU A 5 13.39 -0.10 -11.69
C GLU A 5 12.42 0.58 -12.65
N ALA A 6 12.91 1.01 -13.82
CA ALA A 6 12.07 1.62 -14.86
C ALA A 6 10.98 0.64 -15.34
N ARG A 7 11.31 -0.64 -15.51
CA ARG A 7 10.34 -1.68 -15.90
C ARG A 7 9.29 -1.90 -14.83
N ILE A 8 9.68 -2.00 -13.56
CA ILE A 8 8.75 -2.13 -12.42
C ILE A 8 7.81 -0.93 -12.35
N LEU A 9 8.33 0.28 -12.55
CA LEU A 9 7.55 1.50 -12.56
C LEU A 9 6.51 1.48 -13.70
N CYS A 10 6.91 1.10 -14.91
CA CYS A 10 6.02 0.96 -16.04
C CYS A 10 4.93 -0.09 -15.78
N ASN A 11 5.32 -1.28 -15.31
CA ASN A 11 4.37 -2.37 -15.01
C ASN A 11 3.37 -1.94 -13.94
N THR A 12 3.84 -1.32 -12.86
CA THR A 12 2.98 -0.80 -11.78
C THR A 12 1.97 0.22 -12.30
N THR A 13 2.42 1.13 -13.18
CA THR A 13 1.55 2.14 -13.78
C THR A 13 0.50 1.50 -14.70
N ILE A 14 0.91 0.54 -15.52
CA ILE A 14 -0.01 -0.25 -16.37
C ILE A 14 -1.02 -1.01 -15.51
N GLY A 15 -0.57 -1.62 -14.41
CA GLY A 15 -1.42 -2.36 -13.47
C GLY A 15 -2.47 -1.48 -12.80
N MET A 16 -2.10 -0.26 -12.43
CA MET A 16 -3.05 0.75 -11.95
C MET A 16 -4.06 1.18 -13.01
N VAL A 17 -3.63 1.36 -14.27
CA VAL A 17 -4.56 1.67 -15.36
C VAL A 17 -5.53 0.52 -15.61
N LYS A 18 -5.05 -0.73 -15.64
CA LYS A 18 -5.91 -1.92 -15.74
C LYS A 18 -6.92 -1.99 -14.60
N LEU A 19 -6.47 -1.74 -13.38
CA LEU A 19 -7.32 -1.78 -12.19
C LEU A 19 -8.41 -0.71 -12.22
N VAL A 20 -8.05 0.54 -12.52
CA VAL A 20 -8.97 1.69 -12.42
C VAL A 20 -9.84 1.87 -13.67
N LYS A 21 -9.30 1.60 -14.86
CA LYS A 21 -9.99 1.87 -16.15
C LYS A 21 -10.62 0.64 -16.76
N MET A 22 -9.97 -0.52 -16.64
CA MET A 22 -10.44 -1.76 -17.27
C MET A 22 -11.18 -2.68 -16.27
N ILE A 23 -11.04 -2.44 -14.97
CA ILE A 23 -11.61 -3.28 -13.89
C ILE A 23 -11.16 -4.75 -14.06
N ASP A 24 -9.96 -4.94 -14.61
CA ASP A 24 -9.38 -6.26 -14.89
C ASP A 24 -8.65 -6.78 -13.64
N LEU A 25 -9.42 -7.36 -12.70
CA LEU A 25 -8.87 -7.91 -11.47
C LEU A 25 -7.91 -9.09 -11.70
N PRO A 26 -8.20 -10.07 -12.58
CA PRO A 26 -7.28 -11.16 -12.85
C PRO A 26 -5.96 -10.66 -13.45
N GLY A 27 -6.01 -9.77 -14.44
CA GLY A 27 -4.81 -9.24 -15.08
C GLY A 27 -3.99 -8.33 -14.16
N THR A 28 -4.62 -7.56 -13.28
CA THR A 28 -3.89 -6.81 -12.24
C THR A 28 -3.24 -7.74 -11.23
N ARG A 29 -3.87 -8.86 -10.86
CA ARG A 29 -3.28 -9.84 -9.95
C ARG A 29 -2.00 -10.46 -10.50
N GLU A 30 -2.05 -10.95 -11.74
CA GLU A 30 -0.88 -11.51 -12.42
C GLU A 30 0.26 -10.48 -12.51
N MET A 31 -0.09 -9.21 -12.74
CA MET A 31 0.86 -8.12 -12.77
C MET A 31 1.48 -7.83 -11.39
N ILE A 32 0.69 -7.91 -10.31
CA ILE A 32 1.20 -7.77 -8.93
C ILE A 32 2.16 -8.92 -8.60
N GLU A 33 1.80 -10.16 -8.92
CA GLU A 33 2.62 -11.35 -8.63
C GLU A 33 3.95 -11.32 -9.40
N SER A 34 3.90 -11.04 -10.71
CA SER A 34 5.10 -10.93 -11.55
C SER A 34 6.00 -9.74 -11.17
N THR A 35 5.41 -8.55 -10.96
CA THR A 35 6.17 -7.34 -10.60
C THR A 35 6.72 -7.45 -9.17
N GLY A 36 6.00 -8.11 -8.26
CA GLY A 36 6.47 -8.37 -6.89
C GLY A 36 7.70 -9.25 -6.86
N ALA A 37 7.74 -10.33 -7.65
CA ALA A 37 8.92 -11.18 -7.77
C ALA A 37 10.14 -10.43 -8.33
N GLU A 38 9.93 -9.49 -9.27
CA GLU A 38 11.00 -8.61 -9.76
C GLU A 38 11.46 -7.61 -8.69
N LEU A 39 10.53 -7.09 -7.88
CA LEU A 39 10.81 -6.14 -6.81
C LEU A 39 11.70 -6.76 -5.73
N GLU A 40 11.47 -8.02 -5.36
CA GLU A 40 12.30 -8.76 -4.39
C GLU A 40 13.76 -8.91 -4.83
N SER A 41 14.04 -8.78 -6.13
CA SER A 41 15.41 -8.82 -6.67
C SER A 41 16.17 -7.49 -6.57
N ILE A 42 15.50 -6.41 -6.11
CA ILE A 42 16.11 -5.10 -5.91
C ILE A 42 16.60 -5.00 -4.46
N ASP A 43 17.89 -4.71 -4.31
CA ASP A 43 18.47 -4.46 -3.00
C ASP A 43 18.08 -3.07 -2.49
N GLY A 44 17.42 -3.04 -1.32
CA GLY A 44 17.06 -1.81 -0.61
C GLY A 44 15.72 -1.20 -1.03
N VAL A 45 15.26 -0.23 -0.23
CA VAL A 45 13.99 0.47 -0.46
C VAL A 45 14.23 1.66 -1.38
N THR A 46 13.50 1.70 -2.48
CA THR A 46 13.55 2.76 -3.50
C THR A 46 12.14 3.28 -3.79
N SER A 47 12.01 4.39 -4.52
CA SER A 47 10.70 4.97 -4.87
C SER A 47 9.80 4.06 -5.71
N VAL A 48 10.33 2.99 -6.32
CA VAL A 48 9.49 2.01 -7.03
C VAL A 48 8.68 1.13 -6.07
N HIS A 49 9.16 0.95 -4.83
CA HIS A 49 8.47 0.16 -3.81
C HIS A 49 7.18 0.84 -3.35
N SER A 50 7.21 2.15 -3.10
CA SER A 50 6.01 2.89 -2.69
C SER A 50 4.93 2.83 -3.78
N LEU A 51 5.30 3.00 -5.05
CA LEU A 51 4.32 2.91 -6.13
C LEU A 51 3.75 1.50 -6.30
N PHE A 52 4.59 0.47 -6.19
CA PHE A 52 4.14 -0.92 -6.21
C PHE A 52 3.16 -1.21 -5.07
N TYR A 53 3.51 -0.85 -3.84
CA TYR A 53 2.65 -1.06 -2.67
C TYR A 53 1.36 -0.25 -2.73
N ARG A 54 1.37 0.92 -3.37
CA ARG A 54 0.15 1.70 -3.64
C ARG A 54 -0.79 0.98 -4.60
N MET A 55 -0.25 0.33 -5.63
CA MET A 55 -1.05 -0.47 -6.56
C MET A 55 -1.62 -1.73 -5.90
N SER A 56 -0.78 -2.52 -5.23
CA SER A 56 -1.18 -3.78 -4.61
C SER A 56 -2.21 -3.56 -3.49
N SER A 57 -1.99 -2.57 -2.61
CA SER A 57 -2.99 -2.18 -1.61
C SER A 57 -4.31 -1.78 -2.28
N ARG A 58 -4.30 -0.97 -3.33
CA ARG A 58 -5.55 -0.60 -4.02
C ARG A 58 -6.28 -1.82 -4.60
N TYR A 59 -5.55 -2.80 -5.12
CA TYR A 59 -6.12 -4.06 -5.58
C TYR A 59 -6.79 -4.83 -4.42
N TYR A 60 -6.09 -5.02 -3.31
CA TYR A 60 -6.64 -5.73 -2.15
C TYR A 60 -7.85 -5.02 -1.53
N GLN A 61 -7.86 -3.68 -1.60
CA GLN A 61 -9.01 -2.88 -1.18
C GLN A 61 -10.25 -3.17 -2.02
N ILE A 62 -10.10 -3.29 -3.35
CA ILE A 62 -11.22 -3.52 -4.27
C ILE A 62 -11.78 -4.93 -4.14
N ILE A 63 -10.92 -5.95 -3.96
CA ILE A 63 -11.38 -7.33 -3.79
C ILE A 63 -11.94 -7.61 -2.38
N GLY A 64 -11.80 -6.67 -1.45
CA GLY A 64 -12.27 -6.80 -0.07
C GLY A 64 -11.36 -7.66 0.83
N ASN A 65 -10.11 -7.89 0.44
CA ASN A 65 -9.16 -8.62 1.29
C ASN A 65 -8.46 -7.64 2.25
N HIS A 66 -9.09 -7.41 3.41
CA HIS A 66 -8.61 -6.46 4.41
C HIS A 66 -7.26 -6.84 5.04
N ALA A 67 -6.98 -8.14 5.19
CA ALA A 67 -5.73 -8.60 5.78
C ALA A 67 -4.52 -8.28 4.90
N GLU A 68 -4.61 -8.58 3.62
CA GLU A 68 -3.55 -8.27 2.66
C GLU A 68 -3.48 -6.76 2.37
N TYR A 69 -4.63 -6.07 2.32
CA TYR A 69 -4.65 -4.62 2.24
C TYR A 69 -3.84 -3.99 3.37
N TYR A 70 -4.07 -4.42 4.61
CA TYR A 70 -3.39 -3.88 5.78
C TYR A 70 -1.87 -4.07 5.69
N ARG A 71 -1.42 -5.25 5.27
CA ARG A 71 0.02 -5.55 5.08
C ARG A 71 0.65 -4.64 4.03
N GLU A 72 0.03 -4.51 2.86
CA GLU A 72 0.54 -3.69 1.77
C GLU A 72 0.49 -2.19 2.11
N ALA A 73 -0.56 -1.74 2.80
CA ALA A 73 -0.68 -0.37 3.28
C ALA A 73 0.44 0.00 4.26
N LEU A 74 0.80 -0.88 5.19
CA LEU A 74 1.93 -0.64 6.09
C LEU A 74 3.27 -0.56 5.35
N ARG A 75 3.47 -1.42 4.34
CA ARG A 75 4.67 -1.36 3.50
C ARG A 75 4.74 -0.04 2.73
N PHE A 76 3.62 0.42 2.17
CA PHE A 76 3.52 1.74 1.54
C PHE A 76 3.90 2.87 2.51
N LEU A 77 3.27 2.92 3.69
CA LEU A 77 3.55 3.93 4.73
C LEU A 77 4.96 3.83 5.32
N GLY A 78 5.64 2.69 5.15
CA GLY A 78 7.04 2.50 5.51
C GLY A 78 8.02 3.03 4.45
N CYS A 79 7.59 3.08 3.18
CA CYS A 79 8.43 3.50 2.05
C CYS A 79 8.20 4.96 1.63
N THR A 80 7.06 5.56 2.01
CA THR A 80 6.66 6.91 1.61
C THR A 80 6.85 7.88 2.76
N ASP A 81 7.42 9.06 2.49
CA ASP A 81 7.48 10.15 3.47
C ASP A 81 6.10 10.84 3.59
N ALA A 82 5.69 11.18 4.81
CA ALA A 82 4.45 11.89 5.06
C ALA A 82 4.43 13.28 4.39
N SER A 83 5.60 13.86 4.09
CA SER A 83 5.71 15.13 3.35
C SER A 83 5.26 15.04 1.89
N GLU A 84 5.26 13.84 1.29
CA GLU A 84 4.86 13.60 -0.10
C GLU A 84 3.34 13.44 -0.27
N LEU A 85 2.60 13.28 0.84
CA LEU A 85 1.16 13.08 0.84
C LEU A 85 0.46 14.38 1.26
N ASP A 86 -0.63 14.71 0.58
CA ASP A 86 -1.49 15.78 1.05
C ASP A 86 -2.29 15.35 2.29
N ASP A 87 -2.88 16.33 2.95
CA ASP A 87 -3.62 16.15 4.19
C ASP A 87 -4.87 15.27 4.03
N ALA A 88 -5.49 15.27 2.86
CA ALA A 88 -6.61 14.40 2.54
C ALA A 88 -6.17 12.94 2.33
N GLU A 89 -5.04 12.73 1.64
CA GLU A 89 -4.44 11.42 1.42
C GLU A 89 -3.98 10.80 2.74
N LYS A 90 -3.32 11.59 3.61
CA LYS A 90 -2.93 11.14 4.95
C LYS A 90 -4.13 10.65 5.75
N LEU A 91 -5.21 11.43 5.77
CA LEU A 91 -6.45 11.06 6.45
C LEU A 91 -7.06 9.79 5.84
N GLN A 92 -7.12 9.71 4.51
CA GLN A 92 -7.65 8.56 3.80
C GLN A 92 -6.88 7.28 4.14
N TRP A 93 -5.55 7.31 4.12
CA TRP A 93 -4.69 6.19 4.48
C TRP A 93 -4.85 5.81 5.95
N ALA A 94 -4.90 6.78 6.86
CA ALA A 94 -5.10 6.53 8.29
C ALA A 94 -6.43 5.80 8.56
N ILE A 95 -7.53 6.29 8.00
CA ILE A 95 -8.86 5.69 8.16
C ILE A 95 -8.90 4.29 7.57
N THR A 96 -8.50 4.14 6.31
CA THR A 96 -8.61 2.86 5.60
C THR A 96 -7.70 1.78 6.17
N THR A 97 -6.47 2.12 6.56
CA THR A 97 -5.55 1.19 7.21
C THR A 97 -6.08 0.76 8.57
N THR A 98 -6.62 1.69 9.36
CA THR A 98 -7.21 1.36 10.67
C THR A 98 -8.42 0.45 10.51
N LEU A 99 -9.32 0.75 9.58
CA LEU A 99 -10.49 -0.10 9.30
C LEU A 99 -10.07 -1.49 8.84
N ALA A 100 -9.08 -1.59 7.96
CA ALA A 100 -8.58 -2.87 7.50
C ALA A 100 -7.93 -3.69 8.62
N ALA A 101 -7.30 -3.03 9.59
CA ALA A 101 -6.74 -3.71 10.75
C ALA A 101 -7.84 -4.26 11.69
N LEU A 102 -8.99 -3.60 11.74
CA LEU A 102 -10.16 -4.02 12.52
C LEU A 102 -10.94 -5.15 11.84
N LEU A 103 -11.05 -5.09 10.51
CA LEU A 103 -11.82 -6.05 9.70
C LEU A 103 -10.99 -7.23 9.19
N GLY A 104 -9.66 -7.12 9.23
CA GLY A 104 -8.74 -8.12 8.73
C GLY A 104 -8.69 -9.35 9.63
N GLU A 105 -9.16 -10.49 9.12
CA GLU A 105 -9.04 -11.77 9.82
C GLU A 105 -7.56 -12.11 10.06
N GLY A 106 -7.22 -12.46 11.30
CA GLY A 106 -5.86 -12.87 11.68
C GLY A 106 -4.82 -11.74 11.69
N VAL A 107 -5.23 -10.48 11.58
CA VAL A 107 -4.32 -9.33 11.59
C VAL A 107 -3.93 -8.91 13.01
N TYR A 108 -4.90 -8.60 13.88
CA TYR A 108 -4.67 -8.31 15.30
C TYR A 108 -5.90 -8.64 16.16
N ASN A 109 -5.66 -8.97 17.44
CA ASN A 109 -6.65 -8.77 18.49
C ASN A 109 -6.62 -7.29 18.91
N PHE A 110 -7.78 -6.68 19.19
CA PHE A 110 -7.96 -5.25 19.48
C PHE A 110 -6.89 -4.62 20.42
N GLY A 111 -6.32 -5.37 21.37
CA GLY A 111 -5.27 -4.89 22.28
C GLY A 111 -3.88 -4.68 21.65
N GLU A 112 -3.51 -5.45 20.63
CA GLU A 112 -2.22 -5.27 19.93
C GLU A 112 -2.27 -4.10 18.94
N LEU A 113 -3.45 -3.80 18.41
CA LEU A 113 -3.66 -2.72 17.46
C LEU A 113 -3.44 -1.34 18.12
N VAL A 114 -3.90 -1.17 19.36
CA VAL A 114 -3.72 0.06 20.18
C VAL A 114 -2.24 0.27 20.58
N SER A 115 -1.46 -0.80 20.59
CA SER A 115 -0.09 -0.81 21.13
C SER A 115 1.00 -0.63 20.07
N ARG A 116 0.65 -0.57 18.77
CA ARG A 116 1.61 -0.48 17.66
C ARG A 116 1.77 0.93 17.11
N ASP A 117 3.01 1.26 16.76
CA ASP A 117 3.45 2.50 16.11
C ASP A 117 2.68 2.89 14.85
N ALA A 118 1.94 1.97 14.23
CA ALA A 118 1.07 2.27 13.09
C ALA A 118 -0.13 3.16 13.49
N LEU A 119 -0.74 2.92 14.65
CA LEU A 119 -1.84 3.73 15.17
C LEU A 119 -1.32 5.06 15.72
N ILE A 120 -0.12 5.05 16.32
CA ILE A 120 0.60 6.27 16.71
C ILE A 120 0.98 7.11 15.48
N LYS A 121 1.46 6.51 14.38
CA LYS A 121 1.68 7.22 13.11
C LYS A 121 0.39 7.77 12.51
N CYS A 122 -0.71 7.03 12.57
CA CYS A 122 -2.03 7.54 12.15
C CYS A 122 -2.50 8.72 13.02
N LEU A 123 -2.30 8.65 14.33
CA LEU A 123 -2.56 9.74 15.28
C LEU A 123 -1.60 10.92 15.08
N TYR A 124 -0.36 10.67 14.70
CA TYR A 124 0.64 11.71 14.39
C TYR A 124 0.27 12.44 13.09
N LEU A 125 -0.17 11.71 12.07
CA LEU A 125 -0.73 12.28 10.84
C LEU A 125 -1.99 13.10 11.11
N LEU A 126 -2.84 12.66 12.05
CA LEU A 126 -4.01 13.42 12.50
C LEU A 126 -3.63 14.66 13.33
N ASN A 127 -2.56 14.61 14.13
CA ASN A 127 -2.05 15.76 14.87
C ASN A 127 -1.31 16.77 13.97
N CYS A 128 -0.73 16.34 12.85
CA CYS A 128 -0.16 17.25 11.84
C CYS A 128 -1.21 18.02 11.04
N LEU A 129 -2.50 17.71 11.20
CA LEU A 129 -3.62 18.46 10.61
C LEU A 129 -4.09 19.64 11.48
N ASN A 130 -3.52 19.83 12.69
CA ASN A 130 -3.83 20.93 13.61
C ASN A 130 -2.67 21.92 13.75
#